data_AF-A0A1F9GYV6-F1
#
_entry.id   AF-A0A1F9GYV6-F1
#
_cell.length_a   1.000
_cell.length_b   1.000
_cell.length_c   1.000
_cell.angle_alpha   90.00
_cell.angle_beta   90.00
_cell.angle_gamma   90.00
#
_symmetry.space_group_name_H-M   'P 1'
#
loop_
_entity.id
_entity.type
_entity.pdbx_description
1 polymer ?
#
loop_
_entity_poly.entity_id
_entity_poly.type
_entity_poly.pdbx_seq_one_letter_code
_entity_poly.pdbx_strand_id
1 'polypeptide(L)'
;MMELTTRHLLDIADLSPQDISAIFDMAKRLRSISSNQKEITPSLKGKIAANLFFEPSTRTRVSFEMAAKRLGAEVVNILESASSVKKGETLLDTTLNLQAMGCNLFIIRHPESGVPHQIARHLKVPVINAGDGSHAHPSQALLDAMTLLDKWGTLEGKQVTIIGDIIHNRVAKSDLELFLRLGAKVTFCGPEPLVPTALRELGAIIERDFLNAIKNADAIMMLRMQSERWSGDDHWELIEPYRLTREHLGVLKKNALIMAPGPINRGVEIESVVADSERSIILDQVEWGLYVRMAILHLLGRGDPLRGSAAVDDK
;
A
#
# COMPACT_ATOMS: atom_id res chain seq x y z
N MET A 1 25.51 -6.52 0.39
CA MET A 1 24.34 -5.88 -0.25
C MET A 1 23.11 -6.46 0.42
N MET A 2 22.10 -5.64 0.75
CA MET A 2 20.87 -6.15 1.35
C MET A 2 19.96 -6.66 0.23
N GLU A 3 19.74 -7.97 0.18
CA GLU A 3 18.68 -8.63 -0.57
C GLU A 3 17.51 -8.88 0.39
N LEU A 4 16.28 -8.86 -0.12
CA LEU A 4 15.13 -9.25 0.67
C LEU A 4 15.14 -10.77 0.86
N THR A 5 14.68 -11.23 2.02
CA THR A 5 14.55 -12.67 2.31
C THR A 5 13.43 -13.32 1.50
N THR A 6 12.51 -12.51 0.96
CA THR A 6 11.43 -12.93 0.07
C THR A 6 11.70 -12.55 -1.39
N ARG A 7 11.17 -13.37 -2.32
CA ARG A 7 11.19 -13.10 -3.77
C ARG A 7 10.01 -12.25 -4.25
N HIS A 8 8.96 -12.14 -3.46
CA HIS A 8 7.71 -11.46 -3.80
C HIS A 8 7.33 -10.50 -2.67
N LEU A 9 6.51 -9.50 -2.98
CA LEU A 9 5.83 -8.70 -1.97
C LEU A 9 4.34 -8.94 -2.11
N LEU A 10 3.80 -9.92 -1.38
CA LEU A 10 2.38 -10.29 -1.45
C LEU A 10 1.62 -9.77 -0.24
N ASP A 11 2.15 -10.00 0.97
CA ASP A 11 1.61 -9.50 2.23
C ASP A 11 2.70 -8.85 3.10
N ILE A 12 2.27 -8.17 4.18
CA ILE A 12 3.19 -7.70 5.22
C ILE A 12 3.80 -8.88 5.99
N ALA A 13 3.01 -9.94 6.20
CA ALA A 13 3.42 -11.17 6.88
C ALA A 13 4.65 -11.84 6.25
N ASP A 14 4.86 -11.68 4.94
CA ASP A 14 5.99 -12.25 4.21
C ASP A 14 7.32 -11.56 4.51
N LEU A 15 7.29 -10.34 5.08
CA LEU A 15 8.48 -9.55 5.31
C LEU A 15 9.07 -9.84 6.69
N SER A 16 10.37 -10.12 6.75
CA SER A 16 11.11 -10.10 8.01
C SER A 16 11.31 -8.67 8.54
N PRO A 17 11.64 -8.47 9.83
CA PRO A 17 12.04 -7.16 10.33
C PRO A 17 13.21 -6.54 9.53
N GLN A 18 14.14 -7.37 9.06
CA GLN A 18 15.27 -6.96 8.22
C GLN A 18 14.81 -6.47 6.85
N ASP A 19 13.82 -7.13 6.25
CA ASP A 19 13.23 -6.71 4.97
C ASP A 19 12.56 -5.35 5.08
N ILE A 20 11.77 -5.14 6.14
CA ILE A 20 11.11 -3.86 6.40
C ILE A 20 12.15 -2.75 6.56
N SER A 21 13.21 -2.99 7.35
CA SER A 21 14.31 -2.03 7.52
C SER A 21 15.00 -1.73 6.19
N ALA A 22 15.32 -2.76 5.40
CA ALA A 22 15.97 -2.60 4.11
C ALA A 22 15.14 -1.76 3.13
N ILE A 23 13.81 -1.98 3.10
CA ILE A 23 12.88 -1.19 2.29
C ILE A 23 12.87 0.27 2.76
N PHE A 24 12.75 0.54 4.06
CA PHE A 24 12.72 1.90 4.60
C PHE A 24 14.04 2.64 4.40
N ASP A 25 15.18 2.00 4.62
CA ASP A 25 16.51 2.58 4.43
C ASP A 25 16.75 2.92 2.96
N MET A 26 16.37 2.02 2.05
CA MET A 26 16.45 2.28 0.62
C MET A 26 15.52 3.42 0.19
N ALA A 27 14.29 3.48 0.71
CA ALA A 27 13.35 4.56 0.42
C ALA A 27 13.89 5.93 0.86
N LYS A 28 14.43 6.01 2.09
CA LYS A 28 15.09 7.22 2.60
C LYS A 28 16.27 7.65 1.72
N ARG A 29 17.10 6.70 1.31
CA ARG A 29 18.24 6.96 0.42
C ARG A 29 17.79 7.52 -0.92
N LEU A 30 16.79 6.90 -1.56
CA LEU A 30 16.26 7.34 -2.85
C LEU A 30 15.61 8.72 -2.78
N ARG A 31 14.87 9.01 -1.70
CA ARG A 31 14.33 10.35 -1.44
C ARG A 31 15.47 11.38 -1.31
N SER A 32 16.48 11.09 -0.49
CA SER A 32 17.64 11.98 -0.29
C SER A 32 18.40 12.28 -1.59
N ILE A 33 18.60 11.29 -2.47
CA ILE A 33 19.24 11.50 -3.78
C ILE A 33 18.39 12.45 -4.64
N SER A 34 17.08 12.18 -4.73
CA SER A 34 16.12 12.97 -5.49
C SER A 34 16.04 14.43 -4.99
N SER A 35 15.96 14.64 -3.67
CA SER A 35 15.93 15.98 -3.06
C SER A 35 17.20 16.79 -3.31
N ASN A 36 18.34 16.13 -3.43
CA ASN A 36 19.62 16.76 -3.79
C ASN A 36 19.78 17.01 -5.30
N GLN A 37 18.71 16.84 -6.09
CA GLN A 37 18.71 16.97 -7.56
C GLN A 37 19.77 16.09 -8.25
N LYS A 38 20.17 15.00 -7.60
CA LYS A 38 21.12 14.03 -8.16
C LYS A 38 20.38 12.98 -8.95
N GLU A 39 20.99 12.52 -10.03
CA GLU A 39 20.44 11.42 -10.81
C GLU A 39 20.44 10.12 -10.01
N ILE A 40 19.31 9.41 -10.07
CA ILE A 40 19.17 8.08 -9.48
C ILE A 40 19.82 7.09 -10.43
N THR A 41 20.77 6.31 -9.92
CA THR A 41 21.44 5.27 -10.72
C THR A 41 20.39 4.28 -11.25
N PRO A 42 20.36 4.00 -12.57
CA PRO A 42 19.32 3.18 -13.19
C PRO A 42 19.53 1.69 -12.89
N SER A 43 19.16 1.27 -11.68
CA SER A 43 19.39 -0.08 -11.16
C SER A 43 18.62 -1.19 -11.87
N LEU A 44 17.60 -0.83 -12.65
CA LEU A 44 16.73 -1.74 -13.39
C LEU A 44 16.84 -1.52 -14.91
N LYS A 45 17.93 -0.91 -15.39
CA LYS A 45 18.18 -0.74 -16.83
C LYS A 45 18.11 -2.10 -17.55
N GLY A 46 17.32 -2.17 -18.62
CA GLY A 46 17.10 -3.38 -19.41
C GLY A 46 16.14 -4.39 -18.78
N LYS A 47 15.45 -4.02 -17.69
CA LYS A 47 14.34 -4.79 -17.13
C LYS A 47 13.00 -4.23 -17.62
N ILE A 48 12.02 -5.12 -17.79
CA ILE A 48 10.64 -4.75 -18.12
C ILE A 48 9.74 -5.05 -16.91
N ALA A 49 9.04 -4.03 -16.40
CA ALA A 49 8.03 -4.17 -15.36
C ALA A 49 6.63 -4.16 -15.97
N ALA A 50 5.83 -5.19 -15.69
CA ALA A 50 4.47 -5.32 -16.15
C ALA A 50 3.48 -4.87 -15.06
N ASN A 51 2.74 -3.80 -15.32
CA ASN A 51 1.65 -3.30 -14.49
C ASN A 51 0.34 -3.92 -14.96
N LEU A 52 -0.24 -4.80 -14.16
CA LEU A 52 -1.49 -5.49 -14.43
C LEU A 52 -2.56 -4.99 -13.44
N PHE A 53 -3.36 -4.02 -13.88
CA PHE A 53 -4.37 -3.37 -13.04
C PHE A 53 -5.78 -3.69 -13.55
N PHE A 54 -6.43 -4.67 -12.90
CA PHE A 54 -7.79 -5.13 -13.18
C PHE A 54 -8.85 -4.48 -12.28
N GLU A 55 -8.44 -3.52 -11.44
CA GLU A 55 -9.33 -2.68 -10.67
C GLU A 55 -8.83 -1.22 -10.79
N PRO A 56 -9.73 -0.23 -10.96
CA PRO A 56 -9.33 1.17 -11.12
C PRO A 56 -8.38 1.65 -10.01
N SER A 57 -7.22 2.19 -10.41
CA SER A 57 -6.29 2.84 -9.49
C SER A 57 -5.35 3.79 -10.22
N THR A 58 -5.55 5.08 -10.05
CA THR A 58 -4.66 6.09 -10.64
C THR A 58 -3.36 6.20 -9.86
N ARG A 59 -3.43 6.43 -8.54
CA ARG A 59 -2.24 6.76 -7.73
C ARG A 59 -1.27 5.60 -7.61
N THR A 60 -1.77 4.39 -7.34
CA THR A 60 -0.91 3.20 -7.22
C THR A 60 -0.26 2.87 -8.55
N ARG A 61 -1.03 2.82 -9.66
CA ARG A 61 -0.49 2.52 -10.99
C ARG A 61 0.55 3.55 -11.43
N VAL A 62 0.22 4.84 -11.37
CA VAL A 62 1.11 5.92 -11.83
C VAL A 62 2.38 5.96 -10.99
N SER A 63 2.30 5.79 -9.68
CA SER A 63 3.51 5.80 -8.84
C SER A 63 4.41 4.58 -9.07
N PHE A 64 3.87 3.38 -9.30
CA PHE A 64 4.68 2.23 -9.71
C PHE A 64 5.33 2.44 -11.09
N GLU A 65 4.57 2.96 -12.05
CA GLU A 65 5.10 3.31 -13.38
C GLU A 65 6.24 4.34 -13.28
N MET A 66 6.05 5.41 -12.52
CA MET A 66 7.08 6.43 -12.28
C MET A 66 8.28 5.84 -11.55
N ALA A 67 8.05 4.99 -10.55
CA ALA A 67 9.11 4.34 -9.79
C ALA A 67 10.00 3.47 -10.70
N ALA A 68 9.38 2.62 -11.53
CA ALA A 68 10.08 1.76 -12.48
C ALA A 68 10.89 2.58 -13.50
N LYS A 69 10.29 3.60 -14.12
CA LYS A 69 10.97 4.48 -15.07
C LYS A 69 12.16 5.23 -14.45
N ARG A 70 12.01 5.74 -13.22
CA ARG A 70 13.11 6.40 -12.50
C ARG A 70 14.28 5.47 -12.16
N LEU A 71 14.03 4.16 -12.08
CA LEU A 71 15.07 3.15 -11.90
C LEU A 71 15.61 2.61 -13.24
N GLY A 72 15.14 3.16 -14.37
CA GLY A 72 15.61 2.80 -15.72
C GLY A 72 14.93 1.57 -16.34
N ALA A 73 13.84 1.06 -15.74
CA ALA A 73 13.07 -0.03 -16.31
C ALA A 73 12.10 0.47 -17.40
N GLU A 74 11.85 -0.38 -18.39
CA GLU A 74 10.71 -0.24 -19.28
C GLU A 74 9.43 -0.67 -18.57
N VAL A 75 8.28 -0.10 -18.95
CA VAL A 75 7.00 -0.39 -18.31
C VAL A 75 5.97 -0.77 -19.35
N VAL A 76 5.35 -1.94 -19.15
CA VAL A 76 4.19 -2.39 -19.92
C VAL A 76 2.95 -2.26 -19.04
N ASN A 77 1.95 -1.49 -19.49
CA ASN A 77 0.70 -1.33 -18.77
C ASN A 77 -0.39 -2.18 -19.43
N ILE A 78 -0.95 -3.13 -18.69
CA ILE A 78 -2.09 -3.95 -19.08
C ILE A 78 -3.30 -3.52 -18.25
N LEU A 79 -4.33 -3.07 -18.94
CA LEU A 79 -5.62 -2.71 -18.37
C LEU A 79 -6.65 -3.75 -18.79
N GLU A 80 -7.53 -4.17 -17.89
CA GLU A 80 -8.61 -5.12 -18.16
C GLU A 80 -9.40 -4.72 -19.41
N SER A 81 -9.74 -3.43 -19.52
CA SER A 81 -10.55 -2.88 -20.61
C SER A 81 -9.99 -3.12 -22.00
N ALA A 82 -8.66 -3.31 -22.13
CA ALA A 82 -7.92 -3.43 -23.38
C ALA A 82 -7.19 -4.78 -23.56
N SER A 83 -7.35 -5.73 -22.62
CA SER A 83 -6.56 -6.97 -22.60
C SER A 83 -7.28 -8.18 -23.20
N SER A 84 -6.50 -9.19 -23.61
CA SER A 84 -6.98 -10.49 -24.09
C SER A 84 -7.75 -11.29 -23.03
N VAL A 85 -7.72 -10.89 -21.76
CA VAL A 85 -8.58 -11.44 -20.70
C VAL A 85 -10.07 -11.30 -21.07
N LYS A 86 -10.45 -10.21 -21.77
CA LYS A 86 -11.82 -10.07 -22.31
C LYS A 86 -12.19 -11.11 -23.36
N LYS A 87 -11.19 -11.71 -24.01
CA LYS A 87 -11.36 -12.77 -25.01
C LYS A 87 -11.32 -14.17 -24.37
N GLY A 88 -11.32 -14.24 -23.03
CA GLY A 88 -11.33 -15.50 -22.28
C GLY A 88 -9.96 -16.07 -21.93
N GLU A 89 -8.86 -15.33 -22.18
CA GLU A 89 -7.53 -15.73 -21.71
C GLU A 89 -7.47 -15.65 -20.17
N THR A 90 -6.92 -16.68 -19.52
CA THR A 90 -6.75 -16.63 -18.07
C THR A 90 -5.66 -15.63 -17.69
N LEU A 91 -5.78 -14.99 -16.52
CA LEU A 91 -4.73 -14.10 -16.03
C LEU A 91 -3.37 -14.82 -15.91
N LEU A 92 -3.40 -16.10 -15.56
CA LEU A 92 -2.19 -16.93 -15.50
C LEU A 92 -1.52 -17.01 -16.88
N ASP A 93 -2.28 -17.37 -17.93
CA ASP A 93 -1.74 -17.42 -19.30
C ASP A 93 -1.22 -16.07 -19.77
N THR A 94 -1.96 -14.98 -19.51
CA THR A 94 -1.50 -13.62 -19.80
C THR A 94 -0.15 -13.33 -19.13
N THR A 95 0.01 -13.66 -17.84
CA THR A 95 1.27 -13.41 -17.12
C THR A 95 2.42 -14.29 -17.61
N LEU A 96 2.16 -15.56 -17.96
CA LEU A 96 3.15 -16.45 -18.54
C LEU A 96 3.60 -15.98 -19.93
N ASN A 97 2.67 -15.51 -20.76
CA ASN A 97 2.95 -14.93 -22.07
C ASN A 97 3.83 -13.68 -21.94
N LEU A 98 3.49 -12.77 -21.02
CA LEU A 98 4.31 -11.57 -20.76
C LEU A 98 5.70 -11.93 -20.21
N GLN A 99 5.82 -12.96 -19.37
CA GLN A 99 7.11 -13.44 -18.89
C GLN A 99 7.94 -14.00 -20.04
N ALA A 100 7.34 -14.77 -20.96
CA ALA A 100 7.99 -15.29 -22.16
C ALA A 100 8.46 -14.16 -23.11
N MET A 101 7.75 -13.04 -23.15
CA MET A 101 8.14 -11.83 -23.88
C MET A 101 9.25 -11.01 -23.17
N GLY A 102 9.72 -11.45 -22.00
CA GLY A 102 10.83 -10.83 -21.28
C GLY A 102 10.44 -9.94 -20.11
N CYS A 103 9.17 -9.90 -19.69
CA CYS A 103 8.79 -9.18 -18.47
C CYS A 103 9.48 -9.80 -17.24
N ASN A 104 10.17 -8.96 -16.46
CA ASN A 104 11.02 -9.40 -15.35
C ASN A 104 10.43 -9.10 -13.97
N LEU A 105 9.31 -8.40 -13.90
CA LEU A 105 8.67 -8.04 -12.65
C LEU A 105 7.19 -7.76 -12.92
N PHE A 106 6.31 -8.26 -12.05
CA PHE A 106 4.86 -8.09 -12.20
C PHE A 106 4.30 -7.32 -11.01
N ILE A 107 3.54 -6.26 -11.28
CA ILE A 107 2.80 -5.48 -10.29
C ILE A 107 1.32 -5.72 -10.56
N ILE A 108 0.65 -6.42 -9.65
CA ILE A 108 -0.70 -6.93 -9.90
C ILE A 108 -1.67 -6.28 -8.91
N ARG A 109 -2.74 -5.69 -9.45
CA ARG A 109 -3.91 -5.28 -8.69
C ARG A 109 -5.13 -5.99 -9.24
N HIS A 110 -5.87 -6.68 -8.38
CA HIS A 110 -6.99 -7.53 -8.79
C HIS A 110 -8.20 -7.37 -7.85
N PRO A 111 -9.45 -7.42 -8.35
CA PRO A 111 -10.64 -7.34 -7.50
C PRO A 111 -10.82 -8.57 -6.60
N GLU A 112 -10.31 -9.73 -7.00
CA GLU A 112 -10.36 -10.95 -6.18
C GLU A 112 -9.13 -11.12 -5.30
N SER A 113 -9.36 -11.46 -4.03
CA SER A 113 -8.31 -11.76 -3.04
C SER A 113 -7.52 -13.02 -3.41
N GLY A 114 -6.21 -13.01 -3.17
CA GLY A 114 -5.31 -14.14 -3.37
C GLY A 114 -4.82 -14.36 -4.80
N VAL A 115 -5.32 -13.60 -5.77
CA VAL A 115 -4.89 -13.72 -7.18
C VAL A 115 -3.39 -13.45 -7.36
N PRO A 116 -2.79 -12.38 -6.79
CA PRO A 116 -1.33 -12.19 -6.86
C PRO A 116 -0.54 -13.38 -6.30
N HIS A 117 -1.03 -14.03 -5.23
CA HIS A 117 -0.41 -15.22 -4.64
C HIS A 117 -0.46 -16.43 -5.56
N GLN A 118 -1.59 -16.65 -6.23
CA GLN A 118 -1.74 -17.73 -7.21
C GLN A 118 -0.77 -17.54 -8.38
N ILE A 119 -0.67 -16.32 -8.91
CA ILE A 119 0.26 -15.98 -10.01
C ILE A 119 1.72 -16.16 -9.56
N ALA A 120 2.08 -15.70 -8.37
CA ALA A 120 3.44 -15.80 -7.84
C ALA A 120 3.97 -17.25 -7.74
N ARG A 121 3.09 -18.25 -7.56
CA ARG A 121 3.49 -19.67 -7.55
C ARG A 121 3.97 -20.19 -8.89
N HIS A 122 3.55 -19.56 -9.99
CA HIS A 122 3.82 -20.03 -11.35
C HIS A 122 4.89 -19.19 -12.08
N LEU A 123 5.12 -17.97 -11.63
CA LEU A 123 6.14 -17.09 -12.21
C LEU A 123 7.52 -17.33 -11.59
N LYS A 124 8.57 -17.17 -12.41
CA LYS A 124 9.97 -17.26 -11.99
C LYS A 124 10.58 -15.91 -11.64
N VAL A 125 9.75 -14.86 -11.65
CA VAL A 125 10.14 -13.47 -11.45
C VAL A 125 9.35 -12.86 -10.30
N PRO A 126 9.84 -11.75 -9.70
CA PRO A 126 9.14 -11.09 -8.61
C PRO A 126 7.72 -10.67 -8.97
N VAL A 127 6.83 -10.81 -7.97
CA VAL A 127 5.43 -10.38 -8.04
C VAL A 127 5.18 -9.45 -6.87
N ILE A 128 4.52 -8.33 -7.14
CA ILE A 128 4.16 -7.31 -6.17
C ILE A 128 2.63 -7.18 -6.16
N ASN A 129 2.03 -7.41 -4.99
CA ASN A 129 0.63 -7.13 -4.73
C ASN A 129 0.43 -5.61 -4.58
N ALA A 130 -0.19 -5.00 -5.60
CA ALA A 130 -0.65 -3.61 -5.62
C ALA A 130 -2.10 -3.46 -5.13
N GLY A 131 -2.65 -4.51 -4.54
CA GLY A 131 -3.94 -4.57 -3.88
C GLY A 131 -4.82 -5.70 -4.44
N ASP A 132 -5.30 -6.59 -3.57
CA ASP A 132 -6.20 -7.68 -3.92
C ASP A 132 -7.48 -7.66 -3.06
N GLY A 133 -8.65 -7.54 -3.71
CA GLY A 133 -9.96 -7.58 -3.04
C GLY A 133 -10.09 -6.75 -1.77
N SER A 134 -10.37 -7.38 -0.64
CA SER A 134 -10.37 -6.80 0.71
C SER A 134 -9.29 -7.43 1.61
N HIS A 135 -8.29 -8.04 0.98
CA HIS A 135 -7.25 -8.81 1.64
C HIS A 135 -6.05 -7.94 2.02
N ALA A 136 -5.22 -7.52 1.07
CA ALA A 136 -3.98 -6.82 1.40
C ALA A 136 -3.61 -5.70 0.42
N HIS A 137 -2.80 -4.74 0.90
CA HIS A 137 -2.09 -3.77 0.09
C HIS A 137 -0.72 -3.42 0.73
N PRO A 138 0.28 -4.30 0.63
CA PRO A 138 1.51 -4.18 1.41
C PRO A 138 2.31 -2.91 1.10
N SER A 139 2.39 -2.49 -0.17
CA SER A 139 3.10 -1.25 -0.54
C SER A 139 2.43 0.02 0.00
N GLN A 140 1.13 -0.01 0.29
CA GLN A 140 0.41 1.11 0.92
C GLN A 140 0.69 1.13 2.42
N ALA A 141 0.65 -0.02 3.10
CA ALA A 141 1.01 -0.04 4.52
C ALA A 141 2.46 0.40 4.77
N LEU A 142 3.40 -0.06 3.93
CA LEU A 142 4.79 0.37 4.01
C LEU A 142 4.97 1.88 3.85
N LEU A 143 4.24 2.52 2.93
CA LEU A 143 4.35 3.97 2.73
C LEU A 143 3.64 4.75 3.84
N ASP A 144 2.56 4.22 4.42
CA ASP A 144 1.86 4.84 5.53
C ASP A 144 2.72 4.82 6.80
N ALA A 145 3.36 3.67 7.09
CA ALA A 145 4.35 3.55 8.15
C ALA A 145 5.56 4.46 7.92
N MET A 146 6.10 4.49 6.71
CA MET A 146 7.26 5.33 6.38
C MET A 146 6.94 6.83 6.55
N THR A 147 5.71 7.24 6.21
CA THR A 147 5.27 8.63 6.40
C THR A 147 5.24 9.01 7.88
N LEU A 148 4.72 8.13 8.74
CA LEU A 148 4.70 8.37 10.20
C LEU A 148 6.11 8.34 10.80
N LEU A 149 6.95 7.39 10.37
CA LEU A 149 8.34 7.30 10.78
C LEU A 149 9.16 8.53 10.38
N ASP A 150 8.88 9.15 9.23
CA ASP A 150 9.52 10.40 8.82
C ASP A 150 9.19 11.56 9.78
N LYS A 151 7.97 11.59 10.34
CA LYS A 151 7.54 12.65 11.27
C LYS A 151 7.98 12.39 12.71
N TRP A 152 8.08 11.13 13.14
CA TRP A 152 8.29 10.79 14.55
C TRP A 152 9.59 10.03 14.87
N GLY A 153 10.27 9.47 13.86
CA GLY A 153 11.46 8.62 14.03
C GLY A 153 11.15 7.19 14.52
N THR A 154 10.07 7.00 15.28
CA THR A 154 9.61 5.69 15.77
C THR A 154 8.08 5.64 15.83
N LEU A 155 7.53 4.42 15.70
CA LEU A 155 6.11 4.12 15.92
C LEU A 155 5.84 3.50 17.30
N GLU A 156 6.89 3.18 18.07
CA GLU A 156 6.75 2.55 19.38
C GLU A 156 5.91 3.41 20.34
N GLY A 157 4.85 2.80 20.87
CA GLY A 157 3.91 3.44 21.80
C GLY A 157 2.97 4.48 21.18
N LYS A 158 3.08 4.78 19.89
CA LYS A 158 2.20 5.74 19.18
C LYS A 158 0.79 5.18 19.04
N GLN A 159 -0.21 6.03 19.21
CA GLN A 159 -1.61 5.68 19.01
C GLN A 159 -2.07 6.11 17.63
N VAL A 160 -2.37 5.14 16.75
CA VAL A 160 -2.89 5.38 15.41
C VAL A 160 -4.36 4.95 15.38
N THR A 161 -5.26 5.89 15.12
CA THR A 161 -6.70 5.61 14.99
C THR A 161 -7.07 5.58 13.52
N ILE A 162 -7.63 4.47 13.05
CA ILE A 162 -8.06 4.26 11.67
C ILE A 162 -9.59 4.23 11.65
N ILE A 163 -10.21 5.08 10.82
CA ILE A 163 -11.64 5.37 10.90
C ILE A 163 -12.30 5.17 9.54
N GLY A 164 -13.37 4.38 9.48
CA GLY A 164 -14.23 4.25 8.30
C GLY A 164 -14.64 2.82 7.97
N ASP A 165 -14.70 2.48 6.68
CA ASP A 165 -15.02 1.15 6.19
C ASP A 165 -13.83 0.20 6.37
N ILE A 166 -13.78 -0.57 7.46
CA ILE A 166 -12.65 -1.47 7.78
C ILE A 166 -12.80 -2.82 7.06
N ILE A 167 -14.02 -3.36 6.93
CA ILE A 167 -14.22 -4.69 6.33
C ILE A 167 -13.85 -4.76 4.85
N HIS A 168 -14.12 -3.70 4.09
CA HIS A 168 -13.86 -3.70 2.66
C HIS A 168 -12.47 -3.14 2.33
N ASN A 169 -11.85 -2.39 3.24
CA ASN A 169 -10.61 -1.71 2.97
C ASN A 169 -9.38 -2.59 3.22
N ARG A 170 -8.75 -3.06 2.14
CA ARG A 170 -7.52 -3.86 2.15
C ARG A 170 -6.33 -3.17 2.84
N VAL A 171 -6.31 -1.84 2.91
CA VAL A 171 -5.22 -1.08 3.55
C VAL A 171 -5.28 -1.24 5.07
N ALA A 172 -6.47 -1.23 5.66
CA ALA A 172 -6.66 -1.29 7.11
C ALA A 172 -6.02 -2.53 7.76
N LYS A 173 -6.12 -3.71 7.12
CA LYS A 173 -5.53 -4.95 7.63
C LYS A 173 -4.00 -4.95 7.49
N SER A 174 -3.48 -4.51 6.34
CA SER A 174 -2.02 -4.40 6.15
C SER A 174 -1.39 -3.37 7.10
N ASP A 175 -2.09 -2.26 7.36
CA ASP A 175 -1.66 -1.25 8.34
C ASP A 175 -1.69 -1.79 9.76
N LEU A 176 -2.76 -2.48 10.16
CA LEU A 176 -2.85 -3.10 11.48
C LEU A 176 -1.60 -3.96 11.74
N GLU A 177 -1.32 -4.88 10.81
CA GLU A 177 -0.20 -5.80 10.96
C GLU A 177 1.14 -5.05 11.05
N LEU A 178 1.40 -4.14 10.11
CA LEU A 178 2.68 -3.44 10.06
C LEU A 178 2.87 -2.50 11.26
N PHE A 179 1.84 -1.75 11.64
CA PHE A 179 1.92 -0.79 12.75
C PHE A 179 2.12 -1.50 14.08
N LEU A 180 1.44 -2.62 14.33
CA LEU A 180 1.65 -3.44 15.53
C LEU A 180 3.08 -3.99 15.58
N ARG A 181 3.61 -4.49 14.46
CA ARG A 181 5.00 -4.97 14.36
C ARG A 181 6.04 -3.87 14.60
N LEU A 182 5.69 -2.61 14.32
CA LEU A 182 6.52 -1.44 14.58
C LEU A 182 6.25 -0.81 15.95
N GLY A 183 5.46 -1.45 16.81
CA GLY A 183 5.23 -1.08 18.21
C GLY A 183 4.14 -0.03 18.44
N ALA A 184 3.38 0.35 17.43
CA ALA A 184 2.23 1.24 17.59
C ALA A 184 1.03 0.49 18.21
N LYS A 185 0.09 1.27 18.77
CA LYS A 185 -1.24 0.82 19.16
C LYS A 185 -2.24 1.27 18.12
N VAL A 186 -2.99 0.33 17.54
CA VAL A 186 -3.96 0.62 16.49
C VAL A 186 -5.37 0.57 17.06
N THR A 187 -6.11 1.66 16.87
CA THR A 187 -7.54 1.75 17.21
C THR A 187 -8.37 1.81 15.94
N PHE A 188 -9.36 0.95 15.80
CA PHE A 188 -10.39 1.08 14.77
C PHE A 188 -11.63 1.75 15.33
N CYS A 189 -12.21 2.64 14.53
CA CYS A 189 -13.47 3.31 14.81
C CYS A 189 -14.29 3.42 13.54
N GLY A 190 -15.61 3.45 13.67
CA GLY A 190 -16.52 3.48 12.54
C GLY A 190 -17.83 2.76 12.85
N PRO A 191 -18.77 2.78 11.90
CA PRO A 191 -20.07 2.14 12.03
C PRO A 191 -19.92 0.66 12.41
N GLU A 192 -20.78 0.17 13.30
CA GLU A 192 -20.68 -1.21 13.81
C GLU A 192 -20.59 -2.28 12.72
N PRO A 193 -21.41 -2.24 11.64
CA PRO A 193 -21.32 -3.21 10.55
C PRO A 193 -19.99 -3.20 9.80
N LEU A 194 -19.26 -2.08 9.85
CA LEU A 194 -18.02 -1.85 9.10
C LEU A 194 -16.75 -2.15 9.88
N VAL A 195 -16.86 -2.32 11.20
CA VAL A 195 -15.71 -2.49 12.09
C VAL A 195 -15.91 -3.76 12.94
N PRO A 196 -15.43 -4.92 12.46
CA PRO A 196 -15.63 -6.20 13.13
C PRO A 196 -14.88 -6.27 14.45
N THR A 197 -15.57 -6.75 15.48
CA THR A 197 -14.96 -6.99 16.80
C THR A 197 -13.86 -8.06 16.75
N ALA A 198 -13.93 -8.99 15.78
CA ALA A 198 -12.92 -10.04 15.58
C ALA A 198 -11.50 -9.50 15.34
N LEU A 199 -11.35 -8.24 14.88
CA LEU A 199 -10.02 -7.62 14.73
C LEU A 199 -9.28 -7.43 16.06
N ARG A 200 -9.97 -7.53 17.21
CA ARG A 200 -9.33 -7.60 18.54
C ARG A 200 -8.41 -8.80 18.68
N GLU A 201 -8.74 -9.93 18.04
CA GLU A 201 -7.92 -11.15 18.04
C GLU A 201 -6.58 -10.93 17.33
N LEU A 202 -6.52 -9.94 16.43
CA LEU A 202 -5.31 -9.51 15.73
C LEU A 202 -4.57 -8.37 16.44
N GLY A 203 -5.00 -7.99 17.66
CA GLY A 203 -4.35 -6.95 18.47
C GLY A 203 -4.89 -5.53 18.27
N ALA A 204 -5.98 -5.34 17.51
CA ALA A 204 -6.61 -4.04 17.37
C ALA A 204 -7.42 -3.65 18.61
N ILE A 205 -7.45 -2.35 18.92
CA ILE A 205 -8.41 -1.76 19.85
C ILE A 205 -9.64 -1.37 19.02
N ILE A 206 -10.84 -1.66 19.51
CA ILE A 206 -12.10 -1.23 18.86
C ILE A 206 -12.77 -0.22 19.76
N GLU A 207 -12.84 1.03 19.30
CA GLU A 207 -13.52 2.13 19.97
C GLU A 207 -14.74 2.54 19.13
N ARG A 208 -15.92 2.54 19.76
CA ARG A 208 -17.19 2.84 19.08
C ARG A 208 -17.55 4.31 19.17
N ASP A 209 -17.08 5.00 20.20
CA ASP A 209 -17.29 6.43 20.34
C ASP A 209 -16.24 7.23 19.56
N PHE A 210 -16.69 7.99 18.56
CA PHE A 210 -15.79 8.72 17.67
C PHE A 210 -14.91 9.74 18.41
N LEU A 211 -15.47 10.47 19.37
CA LEU A 211 -14.71 11.47 20.13
C LEU A 211 -13.63 10.82 21.01
N ASN A 212 -13.94 9.69 21.64
CA ASN A 212 -12.98 8.89 22.38
C ASN A 212 -11.88 8.32 21.49
N ALA A 213 -12.21 7.92 20.26
CA ALA A 213 -11.26 7.36 19.31
C ALA A 213 -10.22 8.39 18.85
N ILE A 214 -10.63 9.66 18.67
CA ILE A 214 -9.74 10.71 18.14
C ILE A 214 -8.98 11.48 19.21
N LYS A 215 -9.53 11.64 20.43
CA LYS A 215 -8.93 12.52 21.47
C LYS A 215 -7.50 12.12 21.86
N ASN A 216 -7.21 10.82 21.86
CA ASN A 216 -5.93 10.26 22.29
C ASN A 216 -5.02 9.86 21.11
N ALA A 217 -5.47 10.05 19.87
CA ALA A 217 -4.73 9.66 18.68
C ALA A 217 -3.51 10.56 18.47
N ASP A 218 -2.35 9.94 18.21
CA ASP A 218 -1.17 10.63 17.67
C ASP A 218 -1.29 10.80 16.15
N ALA A 219 -1.91 9.84 15.46
CA ALA A 219 -2.35 9.98 14.08
C ALA A 219 -3.77 9.46 13.88
N ILE A 220 -4.53 10.13 13.02
CA ILE A 220 -5.88 9.75 12.59
C ILE A 220 -5.84 9.48 11.09
N MET A 221 -6.21 8.27 10.70
CA MET A 221 -6.30 7.84 9.32
C MET A 221 -7.75 7.67 8.90
N MET A 222 -8.22 8.55 8.00
CA MET A 222 -9.56 8.47 7.45
C MET A 222 -9.57 7.54 6.23
N LEU A 223 -10.41 6.52 6.27
CA LEU A 223 -10.62 5.62 5.15
C LEU A 223 -11.82 6.08 4.33
N ARG A 224 -11.65 5.98 3.01
CA ARG A 224 -12.75 6.17 2.07
C ARG A 224 -13.82 5.09 2.31
N MET A 225 -15.07 5.54 2.36
CA MET A 225 -16.23 4.67 2.27
C MET A 225 -16.32 4.06 0.85
N GLN A 226 -16.37 2.72 0.77
CA GLN A 226 -16.43 2.01 -0.51
C GLN A 226 -17.87 1.76 -0.94
N SER A 227 -18.61 2.83 -1.27
CA SER A 227 -20.01 2.73 -1.67
C SER A 227 -20.26 1.72 -2.80
N GLU A 228 -19.28 1.56 -3.70
CA GLU A 228 -19.32 0.57 -4.77
C GLU A 228 -19.35 -0.90 -4.31
N ARG A 229 -19.12 -1.19 -3.02
CA ARG A 229 -19.13 -2.53 -2.41
C ARG A 229 -20.36 -2.77 -1.53
N TRP A 230 -21.27 -1.80 -1.49
CA TRP A 230 -22.50 -1.86 -0.71
C TRP A 230 -23.69 -2.24 -1.59
N SER A 231 -24.62 -2.98 -0.99
CA SER A 231 -25.89 -3.39 -1.62
C SER A 231 -27.10 -2.55 -1.16
N GLY A 232 -26.88 -1.46 -0.41
CA GLY A 232 -27.93 -0.58 0.12
C GLY A 232 -27.63 0.91 -0.01
N ASP A 233 -28.68 1.74 -0.02
CA ASP A 233 -28.62 3.17 -0.39
C ASP A 233 -28.20 4.10 0.77
N ASP A 234 -28.32 3.68 2.03
CA ASP A 234 -28.17 4.55 3.22
C ASP A 234 -26.73 4.64 3.78
N HIS A 235 -25.74 4.24 3.00
CA HIS A 235 -24.37 4.08 3.48
C HIS A 235 -23.67 5.40 3.87
N TRP A 236 -24.13 6.54 3.34
CA TRP A 236 -23.60 7.86 3.71
C TRP A 236 -24.04 8.33 5.10
N GLU A 237 -25.26 8.00 5.52
CA GLU A 237 -25.78 8.36 6.85
C GLU A 237 -25.03 7.58 7.94
N LEU A 238 -24.63 6.34 7.63
CA LEU A 238 -23.84 5.53 8.55
C LEU A 238 -22.50 6.16 8.89
N ILE A 239 -21.81 6.74 7.90
CA ILE A 239 -20.45 7.29 8.10
C ILE A 239 -20.45 8.73 8.61
N GLU A 240 -21.54 9.48 8.45
CA GLU A 240 -21.63 10.89 8.84
C GLU A 240 -21.20 11.17 10.30
N PRO A 241 -21.61 10.39 11.32
CA PRO A 241 -21.17 10.58 12.70
C PRO A 241 -19.66 10.40 12.92
N TYR A 242 -18.95 9.79 11.96
CA TYR A 242 -17.52 9.52 12.01
C TYR A 242 -16.72 10.43 11.08
N ARG A 243 -17.34 11.48 10.50
CA ARG A 243 -16.67 12.47 9.68
C ARG A 243 -15.72 13.32 10.52
N LEU A 244 -14.49 13.46 10.05
CA LEU A 244 -13.53 14.37 10.66
C LEU A 244 -13.76 15.81 10.14
N THR A 245 -14.29 16.66 11.02
CA THR A 245 -14.64 18.07 10.74
C THR A 245 -13.70 19.06 11.42
N ARG A 246 -13.78 20.35 11.05
CA ARG A 246 -13.00 21.44 11.65
C ARG A 246 -13.19 21.52 13.18
N GLU A 247 -14.40 21.30 13.67
CA GLU A 247 -14.72 21.40 15.10
C GLU A 247 -13.90 20.38 15.93
N HIS A 248 -13.69 19.18 15.37
CA HIS A 248 -12.91 18.14 16.00
C HIS A 248 -11.43 18.51 16.19
N LEU A 249 -10.87 19.46 15.43
CA LEU A 249 -9.47 19.88 15.58
C LEU A 249 -9.15 20.40 16.98
N GLY A 250 -10.15 20.94 17.68
CA GLY A 250 -10.03 21.46 19.04
C GLY A 250 -9.90 20.38 20.12
N VAL A 251 -10.32 19.14 19.85
CA VAL A 251 -10.24 18.02 20.80
C VAL A 251 -9.07 17.07 20.53
N LEU A 252 -8.41 17.20 19.37
CA LEU A 252 -7.25 16.39 19.06
C LEU A 252 -6.04 16.79 19.91
N LYS A 253 -5.09 15.87 20.07
CA LYS A 253 -3.75 16.25 20.55
C LYS A 253 -3.18 17.38 19.69
N LYS A 254 -2.42 18.29 20.32
CA LYS A 254 -1.83 19.47 19.68
C LYS A 254 -1.09 19.14 18.37
N ASN A 255 -0.38 18.01 18.36
CA ASN A 255 0.47 17.55 17.25
C ASN A 255 -0.10 16.30 16.57
N ALA A 256 -1.41 16.04 16.68
CA ALA A 256 -2.04 14.91 15.99
C ALA A 256 -1.89 15.07 14.47
N LEU A 257 -1.46 14.00 13.79
CA LEU A 257 -1.34 13.96 12.34
C LEU A 257 -2.63 13.41 11.71
N ILE A 258 -2.94 13.88 10.50
CA ILE A 258 -4.11 13.45 9.75
C ILE A 258 -3.65 12.84 8.43
N MET A 259 -4.07 11.62 8.16
CA MET A 259 -3.73 10.85 6.96
C MET A 259 -4.98 10.23 6.33
N ALA A 260 -4.86 9.84 5.06
CA ALA A 260 -5.92 9.14 4.35
C ALA A 260 -5.35 8.42 3.11
N PRO A 261 -5.49 7.09 3.00
CA PRO A 261 -5.22 6.37 1.77
C PRO A 261 -6.33 6.74 0.78
N GLY A 262 -6.13 7.83 0.04
CA GLY A 262 -7.13 8.27 -0.94
C GLY A 262 -7.46 7.25 -2.08
N PRO A 263 -8.27 7.66 -3.07
CA PRO A 263 -8.89 8.98 -3.18
C PRO A 263 -9.78 9.29 -1.98
N ILE A 264 -9.73 10.53 -1.51
CA ILE A 264 -10.58 11.03 -0.43
C ILE A 264 -11.89 11.57 -1.02
N ASN A 265 -13.02 11.25 -0.40
CA ASN A 265 -14.30 11.88 -0.65
C ASN A 265 -14.46 13.06 0.33
N ARG A 266 -14.06 14.24 -0.15
CA ARG A 266 -14.19 15.49 0.61
C ARG A 266 -15.66 15.75 0.95
N GLY A 267 -15.92 16.09 2.21
CA GLY A 267 -17.27 16.30 2.72
C GLY A 267 -18.00 15.01 3.11
N VAL A 268 -17.36 13.84 3.00
CA VAL A 268 -17.92 12.57 3.46
C VAL A 268 -17.16 12.07 4.69
N GLU A 269 -15.98 11.48 4.53
CA GLU A 269 -15.16 11.04 5.68
C GLU A 269 -14.36 12.19 6.31
N ILE A 270 -14.03 13.22 5.53
CA ILE A 270 -13.19 14.33 5.98
C ILE A 270 -13.60 15.64 5.31
N GLU A 271 -13.69 16.72 6.08
CA GLU A 271 -13.88 18.05 5.52
C GLU A 271 -12.62 18.54 4.78
N SER A 272 -12.82 19.29 3.70
CA SER A 272 -11.69 19.83 2.92
C SER A 272 -10.71 20.63 3.77
N VAL A 273 -11.22 21.48 4.66
CA VAL A 273 -10.39 22.33 5.53
C VAL A 273 -9.52 21.53 6.50
N VAL A 274 -9.92 20.29 6.82
CA VAL A 274 -9.15 19.38 7.67
C VAL A 274 -8.12 18.63 6.83
N ALA A 275 -8.54 18.13 5.66
CA ALA A 275 -7.66 17.44 4.71
C ALA A 275 -6.52 18.34 4.19
N ASP A 276 -6.73 19.66 4.17
CA ASP A 276 -5.75 20.65 3.72
C ASP A 276 -5.10 21.41 4.90
N SER A 277 -5.34 20.97 6.15
CA SER A 277 -4.75 21.61 7.32
C SER A 277 -3.26 21.33 7.47
N GLU A 278 -2.56 22.14 8.28
CA GLU A 278 -1.13 21.92 8.60
C GLU A 278 -0.87 20.59 9.31
N ARG A 279 -1.91 19.96 9.87
CA ARG A 279 -1.82 18.62 10.49
C ARG A 279 -1.93 17.49 9.48
N SER A 280 -2.33 17.80 8.24
CA SER A 280 -2.50 16.81 7.19
C SER A 280 -1.17 16.41 6.58
N ILE A 281 -0.94 15.10 6.51
CA ILE A 281 0.22 14.47 5.88
C ILE A 281 -0.19 13.62 4.65
N ILE A 282 -1.39 13.87 4.11
CA ILE A 282 -1.92 13.12 2.96
C ILE A 282 -1.02 13.24 1.73
N LEU A 283 -0.44 14.42 1.49
CA LEU A 283 0.49 14.63 0.38
C LEU A 283 1.88 14.04 0.68
N ASP A 284 2.31 14.01 1.94
CA ASP A 284 3.52 13.28 2.33
C ASP A 284 3.35 11.78 2.04
N GLN A 285 2.17 11.19 2.27
CA GLN A 285 1.88 9.79 1.89
C GLN A 285 2.04 9.58 0.37
N VAL A 286 1.55 10.52 -0.45
CA VAL A 286 1.70 10.43 -1.90
C VAL A 286 3.19 10.47 -2.30
N GLU A 287 3.97 11.37 -1.70
CA GLU A 287 5.41 11.47 -1.94
C GLU A 287 6.15 10.19 -1.52
N TRP A 288 5.94 9.73 -0.29
CA TRP A 288 6.55 8.51 0.24
C TRP A 288 6.14 7.28 -0.55
N GLY A 289 4.93 7.24 -1.09
CA GLY A 289 4.46 6.19 -1.97
C GLY A 289 5.34 5.97 -3.20
N LEU A 290 5.91 7.03 -3.77
CA LEU A 290 6.85 6.90 -4.87
C LEU A 290 8.15 6.24 -4.42
N TYR A 291 8.77 6.75 -3.36
CA TYR A 291 10.09 6.29 -2.91
C TYR A 291 10.06 4.89 -2.31
N VAL A 292 9.00 4.54 -1.58
CA VAL A 292 8.80 3.17 -1.06
C VAL A 292 8.61 2.19 -2.22
N ARG A 293 7.81 2.53 -3.24
CA ARG A 293 7.65 1.68 -4.43
C ARG A 293 8.95 1.56 -5.22
N MET A 294 9.76 2.63 -5.31
CA MET A 294 11.10 2.54 -5.90
C MET A 294 12.01 1.60 -5.09
N ALA A 295 12.00 1.68 -3.76
CA ALA A 295 12.78 0.79 -2.91
C ALA A 295 12.39 -0.67 -3.10
N ILE A 296 11.09 -0.97 -3.12
CA ILE A 296 10.57 -2.33 -3.36
C ILE A 296 11.05 -2.85 -4.72
N LEU A 297 10.86 -2.06 -5.79
CA LEU A 297 11.29 -2.44 -7.14
C LEU A 297 12.80 -2.64 -7.24
N HIS A 298 13.58 -1.77 -6.60
CA HIS A 298 15.02 -1.85 -6.58
C HIS A 298 15.52 -3.14 -5.90
N LEU A 299 14.95 -3.48 -4.74
CA LEU A 299 15.39 -4.61 -3.95
C LEU A 299 14.94 -5.94 -4.56
N LEU A 300 13.72 -6.01 -5.11
CA LEU A 300 13.21 -7.22 -5.76
C LEU A 300 13.75 -7.41 -7.18
N GLY A 301 13.85 -6.33 -7.96
CA GLY A 301 14.19 -6.38 -9.39
C GLY A 301 15.69 -6.56 -9.69
N ARG A 302 16.55 -6.50 -8.68
CA ARG A 302 18.00 -6.72 -8.80
C ARG A 302 18.41 -8.19 -8.81
N GLY A 303 17.51 -9.11 -8.46
CA GLY A 303 17.75 -10.54 -8.63
C GLY A 303 17.98 -10.89 -10.10
N ASP A 304 19.03 -11.63 -10.40
CA ASP A 304 19.33 -12.09 -11.76
C ASP A 304 18.37 -13.21 -12.19
N PRO A 305 17.52 -13.03 -13.22
CA PRO A 305 16.67 -14.09 -13.75
C PRO A 305 17.50 -15.26 -14.34
N LEU A 306 18.77 -15.04 -14.68
CA LEU A 306 19.64 -16.01 -15.35
C LEU A 306 20.42 -16.92 -14.40
N ARG A 307 20.32 -16.74 -13.07
CA ARG A 307 20.93 -17.67 -12.10
C ARG A 307 20.28 -19.06 -12.05
N GLY A 308 19.21 -19.30 -12.81
CA GLY A 308 18.53 -20.59 -12.91
C GLY A 308 18.96 -21.49 -14.09
N SER A 309 19.92 -21.11 -14.93
CA SER A 309 20.31 -21.90 -16.12
C SER A 309 21.81 -22.22 -16.24
N ALA A 310 22.58 -22.08 -15.17
CA ALA A 310 24.02 -22.43 -15.16
C ALA A 310 24.33 -23.39 -14.01
N ALA A 311 23.76 -24.60 -14.10
CA ALA A 311 24.22 -25.78 -13.36
C ALA A 311 23.76 -27.04 -14.12
N VAL A 312 24.23 -27.18 -15.35
CA VAL A 312 24.48 -28.50 -15.95
C VAL A 312 25.96 -28.47 -16.28
N ASP A 313 26.77 -28.78 -15.27
CA ASP A 313 28.19 -29.05 -15.48
C ASP A 313 28.28 -30.35 -16.27
N ASP A 314 28.89 -30.26 -17.45
CA ASP A 314 29.46 -31.40 -18.16
C ASP A 314 30.49 -32.11 -17.26
N LYS A 315 30.16 -33.32 -16.83
CA LYS A 315 31.10 -34.43 -16.62
C LYS A 315 30.43 -35.75 -16.94
#